data_AF-A0A6G0VL66-F1
#
_entry.id   AF-A0A6G0VL66-F1
#
_cell.length_a   1.000
_cell.length_b   1.000
_cell.length_c   1.000
_cell.angle_alpha   90.00
_cell.angle_beta   90.00
_cell.angle_gamma   90.00
#
_symmetry.space_group_name_H-M   'P 1'
#
loop_
_entity.id
_entity.type
_entity.pdbx_description
1 polymer ?
#
loop_
_entity_poly.entity_id
_entity_poly.type
_entity_poly.pdbx_seq_one_letter_code
_entity_poly.pdbx_strand_id
1 'polypeptide(L)'
;MESQIKIIQQSDSFRVNTFTVILDSLLTELNKRKNAYDKVNIKFGFFFNRTKLPLSKVREQAIQLQLEYPEDLDSSFFNECIHFRNHLSGLEDNNLPLTVLDLYKIFKDPNISSLYPYIEIALQMYLCSPVLNCSAERSFSALKRIKSYLRST
;
A
#
# COMPACT_ATOMS: atom_id res chain seq x y z
N MET A 1 -32.37 21.04 45.33
CA MET A 1 -32.17 21.17 43.87
C MET A 1 -31.83 19.79 43.34
N GLU A 2 -32.88 19.05 43.00
CA GLU A 2 -32.76 17.68 42.52
C GLU A 2 -32.21 17.69 41.10
N SER A 3 -31.01 17.15 40.95
CA SER A 3 -30.41 16.88 39.65
C SER A 3 -31.18 15.75 38.97
N GLN A 4 -32.01 16.10 37.98
CA GLN A 4 -32.73 15.13 37.16
C GLN A 4 -31.74 14.19 36.45
N ILE A 5 -31.70 12.95 36.89
CA ILE A 5 -31.05 11.84 36.19
C ILE A 5 -31.89 11.60 34.93
N LYS A 6 -31.39 12.02 33.76
CA LYS A 6 -31.97 11.65 32.46
C LYS A 6 -31.99 10.13 32.33
N ILE A 7 -33.16 9.52 32.47
CA ILE A 7 -33.38 8.11 32.11
C ILE A 7 -33.29 8.04 30.59
N ILE A 8 -32.11 7.73 30.07
CA ILE A 8 -31.90 7.49 28.64
C ILE A 8 -32.65 6.20 28.30
N GLN A 9 -33.56 6.22 27.30
CA GLN A 9 -34.18 4.97 26.83
C GLN A 9 -33.08 3.97 26.45
N GLN A 10 -33.27 2.69 26.77
CA GLN A 10 -32.26 1.66 26.49
C GLN A 10 -31.86 1.62 25.00
N SER A 11 -32.79 1.95 24.10
CA SER A 11 -32.55 2.14 22.67
C SER A 11 -31.52 3.25 22.37
N ASP A 12 -31.65 4.40 23.01
CA ASP A 12 -30.74 5.54 22.83
C ASP A 12 -29.38 5.27 23.48
N SER A 13 -29.35 4.58 24.62
CA SER A 13 -28.11 4.14 25.26
C SER A 13 -27.34 3.15 24.38
N PHE A 14 -28.01 2.15 23.80
CA PHE A 14 -27.40 1.22 22.84
C PHE A 14 -26.89 1.93 21.58
N ARG A 15 -27.70 2.85 21.03
CA ARG A 15 -27.34 3.62 19.84
C ARG A 15 -26.05 4.42 20.07
N VAL A 16 -25.96 5.15 21.18
CA VAL A 16 -24.81 6.03 21.45
C VAL A 16 -23.59 5.24 21.94
N ASN A 17 -23.77 4.36 22.93
CA ASN A 17 -22.64 3.72 23.62
C ASN A 17 -22.11 2.47 22.91
N THR A 18 -22.87 1.89 21.98
CA THR A 18 -22.47 0.67 21.28
C THR A 18 -22.40 0.89 19.78
N PHE A 19 -23.50 1.29 19.15
CA PHE A 19 -23.55 1.41 17.69
C PHE A 19 -22.61 2.51 17.16
N THR A 20 -22.69 3.73 17.70
CA THR A 20 -21.80 4.82 17.29
C THR A 20 -20.33 4.50 17.59
N VAL A 21 -20.03 3.89 18.75
CA VAL A 21 -18.66 3.48 19.11
C VAL A 21 -18.09 2.47 18.10
N ILE A 22 -18.89 1.51 17.63
CA ILE A 22 -18.48 0.56 16.59
C ILE A 22 -18.21 1.29 15.27
N LEU A 23 -19.07 2.23 14.87
CA LEU A 23 -18.87 3.02 13.65
C LEU A 23 -17.60 3.89 13.72
N ASP A 24 -17.37 4.56 14.85
CA ASP A 24 -16.18 5.39 15.05
C ASP A 24 -14.90 4.55 15.02
N SER A 25 -14.93 3.37 15.64
CA SER A 25 -13.81 2.42 15.58
C SER A 25 -13.56 1.95 14.15
N LEU A 26 -14.61 1.60 13.40
CA LEU A 26 -14.50 1.17 12.01
C LEU A 26 -13.94 2.29 11.12
N LEU A 27 -14.44 3.52 11.29
CA LEU A 27 -13.96 4.69 10.56
C LEU A 27 -12.48 4.97 10.86
N THR A 28 -12.09 4.87 12.13
CA THR A 28 -10.71 5.06 12.58
C THR A 28 -9.76 4.05 11.93
N GLU A 29 -10.13 2.76 11.93
CA GLU A 29 -9.31 1.72 11.30
C GLU A 29 -9.27 1.85 9.77
N LEU A 30 -10.37 2.22 9.12
CA LEU A 30 -10.37 2.51 7.67
C LEU A 30 -9.46 3.68 7.32
N ASN A 31 -9.53 4.78 8.07
CA ASN A 31 -8.67 5.94 7.86
C ASN A 31 -7.20 5.59 8.10
N LYS A 32 -6.90 4.78 9.12
CA LYS A 32 -5.55 4.29 9.38
C LYS A 32 -5.01 3.47 8.21
N ARG A 33 -5.82 2.58 7.63
CA ARG A 33 -5.44 1.82 6.42
C ARG A 33 -5.26 2.71 5.20
N LYS A 34 -6.18 3.65 4.97
CA LYS A 34 -6.07 4.65 3.89
C LYS A 34 -4.74 5.41 3.98
N ASN A 35 -4.41 5.94 5.16
CA ASN A 35 -3.17 6.67 5.39
C ASN A 35 -1.92 5.81 5.16
N ALA A 36 -1.96 4.52 5.51
CA ALA A 36 -0.88 3.60 5.21
C ALA A 36 -0.70 3.41 3.69
N TYR A 37 -1.81 3.24 2.95
CA TYR A 37 -1.77 3.13 1.49
C TYR A 37 -1.34 4.43 0.81
N ASP A 38 -1.77 5.58 1.31
CA ASP A 38 -1.34 6.89 0.78
C ASP A 38 0.18 7.05 0.93
N LYS A 39 0.78 6.62 2.04
CA LYS A 39 2.24 6.60 2.23
C LYS A 39 2.95 5.71 1.22
N VAL A 40 2.45 4.49 0.98
CA VAL A 40 3.01 3.59 -0.03
C VAL A 40 2.86 4.20 -1.43
N ASN A 41 1.71 4.78 -1.74
CA ASN A 41 1.45 5.41 -3.02
C ASN A 41 2.35 6.63 -3.29
N ILE A 42 2.68 7.41 -2.26
CA ILE A 42 3.64 8.53 -2.39
C ILE A 42 5.03 8.02 -2.76
N LYS A 43 5.49 6.92 -2.15
CA LYS A 43 6.82 6.34 -2.38
C LYS A 43 6.98 5.77 -3.79
N PHE A 44 6.03 4.94 -4.21
CA PHE A 44 6.04 4.28 -5.52
C PHE A 44 5.38 5.13 -6.62
N GLY A 45 4.87 6.32 -6.28
CA GLY A 45 4.06 7.16 -7.16
C GLY A 45 4.75 7.60 -8.45
N PHE A 46 6.08 7.64 -8.47
CA PHE A 46 6.86 8.00 -9.65
C PHE A 46 6.75 6.97 -10.79
N PHE A 47 6.45 5.70 -10.47
CA PHE A 47 6.14 4.68 -11.47
C PHE A 47 4.84 4.99 -12.22
N PHE A 48 3.94 5.81 -11.67
CA PHE A 48 2.61 6.06 -12.26
C PHE A 48 2.52 7.42 -12.97
N ASN A 49 3.25 8.43 -12.51
CA ASN A 49 3.22 9.80 -13.06
C ASN A 49 4.31 10.06 -14.12
N ARG A 50 4.50 9.10 -15.03
CA ARG A 50 5.68 8.99 -15.91
C ARG A 50 5.85 10.07 -16.98
N THR A 51 4.76 10.69 -17.41
CA THR A 51 4.78 11.74 -18.42
C THR A 51 4.83 13.15 -17.82
N LYS A 52 4.58 13.31 -16.51
CA LYS A 52 4.47 14.62 -15.85
C LYS A 52 5.68 15.00 -15.00
N LEU A 53 6.42 14.02 -14.48
CA LEU A 53 7.57 14.28 -13.60
C LEU A 53 8.86 14.51 -14.40
N PRO A 54 9.72 15.48 -14.07
CA PRO A 54 11.04 15.60 -14.71
C PRO A 54 11.95 14.41 -14.33
N LEU A 55 12.94 14.08 -15.18
CA LEU A 55 13.88 12.97 -14.92
C LEU A 55 14.66 13.16 -13.61
N SER A 56 14.98 14.40 -13.25
CA SER A 56 15.64 14.74 -11.98
C SER A 56 14.84 14.29 -10.76
N LYS A 57 13.51 14.49 -10.79
CA LYS A 57 12.61 14.07 -9.70
C LYS A 57 12.47 12.56 -9.63
N VAL A 58 12.43 11.87 -10.77
CA VAL A 58 12.42 10.39 -10.80
C VAL A 58 13.70 9.85 -10.16
N ARG A 59 14.87 10.43 -10.47
CA ARG A 59 16.13 10.04 -9.84
C ARG A 59 16.11 10.24 -8.33
N GLU A 60 15.67 11.41 -7.85
CA GLU A 60 15.54 11.67 -6.40
C GLU A 60 14.65 10.63 -5.72
N GLN A 61 13.46 10.37 -6.28
CA GLN A 61 12.50 9.43 -5.68
C GLN A 61 13.01 7.99 -5.73
N ALA A 62 13.69 7.59 -6.79
CA ALA A 62 14.31 6.27 -6.89
C ALA A 62 15.43 6.07 -5.84
N ILE A 63 16.25 7.10 -5.61
CA ILE A 63 17.28 7.07 -4.56
C ILE A 63 16.63 6.98 -3.18
N GLN A 64 15.56 7.75 -2.92
CA GLN A 64 14.84 7.66 -1.64
C GLN A 64 14.24 6.27 -1.41
N LEU A 65 13.68 5.65 -2.45
CA LEU A 65 13.14 4.29 -2.36
C LEU A 65 14.24 3.26 -2.09
N GLN A 66 15.38 3.39 -2.78
CA GLN A 66 16.54 2.52 -2.58
C GLN A 66 17.09 2.61 -1.15
N LEU A 67 17.18 3.82 -0.58
CA LEU A 67 17.62 4.01 0.81
C LEU A 67 16.68 3.37 1.83
N GLU A 68 15.39 3.24 1.49
CA GLU A 68 14.41 2.60 2.35
C GLU A 68 14.43 1.07 2.24
N TYR A 69 14.78 0.53 1.08
CA TYR A 69 14.85 -0.91 0.80
C TYR A 69 16.26 -1.32 0.28
N PRO A 70 17.33 -1.14 1.07
CA PRO A 70 18.71 -1.38 0.61
C PRO A 70 19.03 -2.86 0.38
N GLU A 71 18.31 -3.77 1.06
CA GLU A 71 18.49 -5.22 0.90
C GLU A 71 17.90 -5.74 -0.42
N ASP A 72 16.88 -5.05 -0.94
CA ASP A 72 16.15 -5.48 -2.13
C ASP A 72 16.51 -4.66 -3.39
N LEU A 73 16.93 -3.40 -3.21
CA LEU A 73 17.23 -2.46 -4.29
C LEU A 73 18.70 -2.03 -4.24
N ASP A 74 19.45 -2.36 -5.29
CA ASP A 74 20.85 -1.99 -5.41
C ASP A 74 21.06 -0.51 -5.78
N SER A 75 22.30 -0.03 -5.60
CA SER A 75 22.77 1.29 -6.05
C SER A 75 22.50 1.59 -7.52
N SER A 76 22.37 0.58 -8.37
CA SER A 76 22.06 0.72 -9.80
C SER A 76 20.58 1.01 -10.10
N PHE A 77 19.67 0.86 -9.14
CA PHE A 77 18.21 0.99 -9.33
C PHE A 77 17.78 2.32 -9.96
N PHE A 78 18.40 3.44 -9.57
CA PHE A 78 18.03 4.74 -10.11
C PHE A 78 18.35 4.86 -11.61
N ASN A 79 19.44 4.24 -12.09
CA ASN A 79 19.78 4.21 -13.51
C ASN A 79 18.77 3.37 -14.28
N GLU A 80 18.43 2.20 -13.71
CA GLU A 80 17.42 1.31 -14.26
C GLU A 80 16.08 2.03 -14.46
N CYS A 81 15.63 2.79 -13.45
CA CYS A 81 14.40 3.58 -13.51
C CYS A 81 14.40 4.61 -14.66
N ILE A 82 15.54 5.26 -14.91
CA ILE A 82 15.67 6.23 -16.00
C ILE A 82 15.66 5.52 -17.37
N HIS A 83 16.39 4.41 -17.52
CA HIS A 83 16.41 3.65 -18.75
C HIS A 83 15.04 3.07 -19.08
N PHE A 84 14.36 2.47 -18.10
CA PHE A 84 13.02 1.95 -18.25
C PHE A 84 12.01 3.03 -18.64
N ARG A 85 12.13 4.22 -18.04
CA ARG A 85 11.28 5.36 -18.43
C ARG A 85 11.48 5.75 -19.88
N ASN A 86 12.73 5.82 -20.35
CA ASN A 86 13.04 6.15 -21.73
C ASN A 86 12.56 5.04 -22.69
N HIS A 87 12.72 3.78 -22.30
CA HIS A 87 12.22 2.62 -23.04
C HIS A 87 10.70 2.69 -23.22
N LEU A 88 9.96 3.01 -22.15
CA LEU A 88 8.50 3.19 -22.23
C LEU A 88 8.10 4.41 -23.06
N SER A 89 8.87 5.50 -23.06
CA SER A 89 8.58 6.68 -23.91
C SER A 89 8.79 6.43 -25.40
N GLY A 90 9.56 5.39 -25.75
CA GLY A 90 9.76 4.97 -27.14
C GLY A 90 8.66 4.04 -27.67
N LEU A 91 7.74 3.57 -26.81
CA LEU A 91 6.59 2.76 -27.21
C LEU A 91 5.45 3.67 -27.68
N GLU A 92 4.79 3.32 -28.80
CA GLU A 92 3.63 4.05 -29.32
C GLU A 92 2.52 4.17 -28.26
N ASP A 93 1.83 5.32 -28.22
CA ASP A 93 0.85 5.70 -27.18
C ASP A 93 -0.24 4.65 -26.91
N ASN A 94 -0.57 3.81 -27.89
CA ASN A 94 -1.60 2.77 -27.79
C ASN A 94 -1.16 1.53 -26.99
N ASN A 95 0.15 1.34 -26.76
CA ASN A 95 0.71 0.18 -26.06
C ASN A 95 1.21 0.51 -24.64
N LEU A 96 0.95 1.72 -24.13
CA LEU A 96 1.39 2.06 -22.79
C LEU A 96 0.56 1.34 -21.72
N PRO A 97 1.20 0.71 -20.74
CA PRO A 97 0.51 0.09 -19.61
C PRO A 97 -0.16 1.16 -18.74
N LEU A 98 -1.49 1.17 -18.75
CA LEU A 98 -2.34 2.11 -18.01
C LEU A 98 -2.35 1.82 -16.50
N THR A 99 -2.22 0.54 -16.13
CA THR A 99 -2.30 0.07 -14.73
C THR A 99 -0.98 -0.54 -14.27
N VAL A 100 -0.75 -0.57 -12.96
CA VAL A 100 0.39 -1.28 -12.32
C VAL A 100 0.42 -2.76 -12.71
N LEU A 101 -0.76 -3.37 -12.84
CA LEU A 101 -0.87 -4.75 -13.26
C LEU A 101 -0.45 -4.92 -14.73
N ASP A 102 -0.77 -3.96 -15.58
CA ASP A 102 -0.39 -4.02 -17.00
C ASP A 102 1.11 -3.79 -17.17
N LEU A 103 1.71 -2.94 -16.34
CA LEU A 103 3.16 -2.82 -16.25
C LEU A 103 3.81 -4.14 -15.90
N TYR A 104 3.31 -4.78 -14.84
CA TYR A 104 3.86 -6.04 -14.38
C TYR A 104 3.69 -7.16 -15.41
N LYS A 105 2.66 -7.10 -16.27
CA LYS A 105 2.52 -8.06 -17.38
C LYS A 105 3.66 -7.96 -18.40
N ILE A 106 4.26 -6.78 -18.61
CA ILE A 106 5.41 -6.62 -19.51
C ILE A 106 6.61 -7.40 -18.99
N PHE A 107 6.75 -7.50 -17.67
CA PHE A 107 7.81 -8.28 -17.02
C PHE A 107 7.63 -9.80 -17.13
N LYS A 108 6.52 -10.29 -17.70
CA LYS A 108 6.41 -11.70 -18.09
C LYS A 108 7.38 -12.08 -19.20
N ASP A 109 7.79 -11.10 -20.02
CA ASP A 109 8.80 -11.34 -21.04
C ASP A 109 10.19 -11.45 -20.38
N PRO A 110 10.89 -12.59 -20.51
CA PRO A 110 12.15 -12.84 -19.81
C PRO A 110 13.25 -11.85 -20.21
N ASN A 111 13.18 -11.32 -21.43
CA ASN A 111 14.11 -10.28 -21.90
C ASN A 111 13.96 -9.00 -21.07
N ILE A 112 12.74 -8.57 -20.77
CA ILE A 112 12.48 -7.36 -19.98
C ILE A 112 12.84 -7.58 -18.51
N SER A 113 12.47 -8.72 -17.93
CA SER A 113 12.84 -9.09 -16.56
C SER A 113 14.36 -9.12 -16.37
N SER A 114 15.11 -9.68 -17.32
CA SER A 114 16.58 -9.70 -17.26
C SER A 114 17.24 -8.33 -17.40
N LEU A 115 16.60 -7.39 -18.11
CA LEU A 115 17.11 -6.03 -18.31
C LEU A 115 16.80 -5.10 -17.13
N TYR A 116 15.67 -5.33 -16.47
CA TYR A 116 15.16 -4.45 -15.42
C TYR A 116 14.72 -5.22 -14.14
N PRO A 117 15.63 -5.98 -13.50
CA PRO A 117 15.29 -6.83 -12.37
C PRO A 117 14.84 -6.04 -11.13
N TYR A 118 15.43 -4.88 -10.85
CA TYR A 118 15.09 -4.12 -9.64
C TYR A 118 13.74 -3.40 -9.77
N ILE A 119 13.35 -3.00 -10.98
CA ILE A 119 12.01 -2.48 -11.24
C ILE A 119 10.97 -3.58 -11.07
N GLU A 120 11.24 -4.80 -11.52
CA GLU A 120 10.34 -5.93 -11.29
C GLU A 120 10.11 -6.14 -9.79
N ILE A 121 11.19 -6.20 -9.00
CA ILE A 121 11.13 -6.33 -7.54
C ILE A 121 10.32 -5.19 -6.92
N ALA A 122 10.58 -3.93 -7.30
CA ALA A 122 9.86 -2.77 -6.80
C ALA A 122 8.35 -2.82 -7.14
N LEU A 123 7.99 -3.29 -8.34
CA LEU A 123 6.59 -3.49 -8.73
C LEU A 123 5.93 -4.61 -7.93
N GLN A 124 6.63 -5.72 -7.67
CA GLN A 124 6.15 -6.80 -6.82
C GLN A 124 5.90 -6.32 -5.39
N MET A 125 6.83 -5.55 -4.80
CA MET A 125 6.63 -4.96 -3.47
C MET A 125 5.35 -4.13 -3.40
N TYR A 126 5.13 -3.28 -4.40
CA TYR A 126 3.93 -2.44 -4.46
C TYR A 126 2.66 -3.29 -4.56
N LEU A 127 2.64 -4.29 -5.45
CA LEU A 127 1.48 -5.17 -5.65
C LEU A 127 1.20 -6.08 -4.44
N CYS A 128 2.22 -6.47 -3.69
CA CYS A 128 2.10 -7.30 -2.49
C CYS A 128 1.72 -6.52 -1.24
N SER A 129 1.97 -5.20 -1.18
CA SER A 129 1.70 -4.37 -0.01
C SER A 129 0.25 -4.46 0.51
N PRO A 130 -0.80 -4.40 -0.33
CA PRO A 130 -2.19 -4.59 0.13
C PRO A 130 -2.48 -6.02 0.62
N VAL A 131 -1.86 -7.03 0.01
CA VAL A 131 -2.09 -8.45 0.33
C VAL A 131 -1.52 -8.79 1.70
N LEU A 132 -0.35 -8.25 2.04
CA LEU A 132 0.31 -8.46 3.33
C LEU A 132 -0.55 -7.95 4.50
N ASN A 133 -1.21 -6.80 4.36
CA ASN A 133 -2.07 -6.25 5.40
C ASN A 133 -3.25 -7.18 5.76
N CYS A 134 -3.93 -7.73 4.74
CA CYS A 134 -5.07 -8.64 4.97
C CYS A 134 -4.63 -9.98 5.58
N SER A 135 -3.52 -10.54 5.10
CA SER A 135 -2.96 -11.80 5.62
C SER A 135 -2.52 -11.65 7.08
N ALA A 136 -1.84 -10.56 7.40
CA ALA A 136 -1.43 -10.24 8.76
C ALA A 136 -2.63 -10.16 9.70
N GLU A 137 -3.69 -9.43 9.35
CA GLU A 137 -4.91 -9.35 10.17
C GLU A 137 -5.58 -10.72 10.39
N ARG A 138 -5.67 -11.54 9.34
CA ARG A 138 -6.20 -12.91 9.44
C ARG A 138 -5.36 -13.76 10.39
N SER A 139 -4.04 -13.71 10.27
CA SER A 139 -3.11 -14.46 11.14
C SER A 139 -3.19 -13.98 12.60
N PHE A 140 -3.28 -12.67 12.86
CA PHE A 140 -3.45 -12.14 14.22
C PHE A 140 -4.80 -12.50 14.83
N SER A 141 -5.87 -12.52 14.02
CA SER A 141 -7.17 -13.00 14.47
C SER A 141 -7.14 -14.48 14.88
N ALA A 142 -6.48 -15.33 14.08
CA ALA A 142 -6.28 -16.74 14.41
C ALA A 142 -5.45 -16.92 15.70
N LEU A 143 -4.35 -16.19 15.83
CA LEU A 143 -3.49 -16.22 17.01
C LEU A 143 -4.22 -15.75 18.27
N LYS A 144 -5.01 -14.67 18.16
CA LYS A 144 -5.85 -14.16 19.26
C LYS A 144 -6.81 -15.24 19.75
N ARG A 145 -7.46 -15.96 18.84
CA ARG A 145 -8.37 -17.07 19.18
C ARG A 145 -7.65 -18.20 19.92
N ILE A 146 -6.47 -18.62 19.44
CA ILE A 146 -5.67 -19.68 20.10
C ILE A 146 -5.24 -19.24 21.51
N LYS A 147 -4.73 -18.01 21.65
CA LYS A 147 -4.29 -17.49 22.95
C LYS A 147 -5.44 -17.38 23.95
N SER A 148 -6.62 -16.91 23.52
CA SER A 148 -7.80 -16.85 24.39
C SER A 148 -8.23 -18.23 24.87
N TYR A 149 -8.25 -19.22 23.98
CA TYR A 149 -8.59 -20.61 24.34
C TYR A 149 -7.64 -21.17 25.42
N LEU A 150 -6.32 -21.02 25.24
CA LEU A 150 -5.31 -21.53 26.19
C LEU A 150 -5.29 -20.81 27.55
N ARG A 151 -5.83 -19.59 27.63
CA ARG A 151 -5.87 -18.81 28.88
C ARG A 151 -7.15 -19.08 29.70
N SER A 152 -8.07 -19.87 29.16
CA SER A 152 -9.38 -20.16 29.75
C SER A 152 -9.41 -21.42 30.62
N THR A 153 -8.23 -21.93 31.02
CA THR A 153 -8.05 -23.02 31.98
C THR A 153 -7.36 -22.48 33.23
#